data_AF-G9QKZ2-F1
#
_entry.id   AF-G9QKZ2-F1
#
_cell.length_a   1.000
_cell.length_b   1.000
_cell.length_c   1.000
_cell.angle_alpha   90.00
_cell.angle_beta   90.00
_cell.angle_gamma   90.00
#
_symmetry.space_group_name_H-M   'P 1'
#
loop_
_entity.id
_entity.type
_entity.pdbx_description
1 polymer ?
#
loop_
_entity_poly.entity_id
_entity_poly.type
_entity_poly.pdbx_seq_one_letter_code
_entity_poly.pdbx_strand_id
1 'polypeptide(L)'
;MSTDRELSDEDILRHYAQRWSIECFFRQAKDQLKLDGYRVRQVRAVKRYWILVQLAYVYSLFESNSDFSDGLDLLRKRKGHSLVEFIYCAAKQNIPIDTVKKQLHVA
;
A
#
# COMPACT_ATOMS: atom_id res chain seq x y z
N MET A 1 -21.62 -10.06 -20.75
CA MET A 1 -22.78 -9.58 -21.53
C MET A 1 -23.77 -9.02 -20.53
N SER A 2 -24.06 -7.71 -20.58
CA SER A 2 -25.12 -7.11 -19.76
C SER A 2 -26.41 -7.87 -20.02
N THR A 3 -27.10 -8.30 -18.97
CA THR A 3 -28.42 -8.94 -19.05
C THR A 3 -29.51 -7.95 -19.42
N ASP A 4 -29.22 -6.66 -19.30
CA ASP A 4 -30.13 -5.58 -19.61
C ASP A 4 -29.87 -5.07 -21.04
N ARG A 5 -30.87 -5.24 -21.90
CA ARG A 5 -30.82 -4.90 -23.33
C ARG A 5 -31.35 -3.50 -23.63
N GLU A 6 -31.88 -2.79 -22.64
CA GLU A 6 -32.42 -1.43 -22.79
C GLU A 6 -31.43 -0.34 -22.35
N LEU A 7 -30.20 -0.74 -21.98
CA LEU A 7 -29.18 0.20 -21.52
C LEU A 7 -28.70 1.10 -22.66
N SER A 8 -28.62 2.41 -22.38
CA SER A 8 -28.05 3.37 -23.32
C SER A 8 -26.54 3.15 -23.50
N ASP A 9 -26.00 3.55 -24.65
CA ASP A 9 -24.55 3.48 -24.91
C ASP A 9 -23.73 4.25 -23.84
N GLU A 10 -24.28 5.35 -23.31
CA GLU A 10 -23.66 6.14 -22.25
C GLU A 10 -23.59 5.34 -20.93
N ASP A 11 -24.67 4.66 -20.55
CA ASP A 11 -24.69 3.82 -19.34
C ASP A 11 -23.72 2.64 -19.46
N ILE A 12 -23.64 2.03 -20.64
CA ILE A 12 -22.66 0.97 -20.93
C ILE A 12 -21.24 1.51 -20.68
N LEU A 13 -20.88 2.64 -21.29
CA LEU A 13 -19.57 3.25 -21.11
C LEU A 13 -19.29 3.61 -19.64
N ARG A 14 -20.29 4.13 -18.92
CA ARG A 14 -20.18 4.44 -17.49
C ARG A 14 -19.91 3.20 -16.64
N HIS A 15 -20.60 2.09 -16.91
CA HIS A 15 -20.35 0.82 -16.23
C HIS A 15 -18.97 0.25 -16.54
N TYR A 16 -18.52 0.33 -17.79
CA TYR A 16 -17.18 -0.10 -18.16
C TYR A 16 -16.09 0.78 -17.54
N ALA A 17 -16.31 2.09 -17.42
CA ALA A 17 -15.41 3.00 -16.71
C ALA A 17 -15.26 2.62 -15.23
N GLN A 18 -16.36 2.26 -14.55
CA GLN A 18 -16.31 1.78 -13.16
C GLN A 18 -15.52 0.46 -13.04
N ARG A 19 -15.64 -0.46 -14.01
CA ARG A 19 -14.87 -1.71 -14.01
C ARG A 19 -13.36 -1.49 -14.10
N TRP A 20 -12.92 -0.49 -14.87
CA TRP A 20 -11.49 -0.17 -15.02
C TRP A 20 -10.84 0.21 -13.68
N SER A 21 -11.59 0.90 -12.81
CA SER A 21 -11.08 1.27 -11.47
C SER A 21 -10.68 0.06 -10.62
N ILE A 22 -11.41 -1.06 -10.73
CA ILE A 22 -11.10 -2.31 -10.02
C ILE A 22 -9.80 -2.91 -10.56
N GLU A 23 -9.58 -2.87 -11.88
CA GLU A 23 -8.34 -3.37 -12.49
C GLU A 23 -7.13 -2.52 -12.06
N CYS A 24 -7.27 -1.19 -12.08
CA CYS A 24 -6.24 -0.27 -11.58
C CYS A 24 -5.90 -0.56 -10.11
N PHE A 25 -6.92 -0.75 -9.27
CA PHE A 25 -6.74 -1.12 -7.86
C PHE A 25 -5.92 -2.42 -7.74
N PHE A 26 -6.31 -3.50 -8.43
CA PHE A 26 -5.58 -4.77 -8.32
C PHE A 26 -4.16 -4.70 -8.87
N ARG A 27 -3.94 -3.92 -9.93
CA ARG A 27 -2.61 -3.68 -10.49
C ARG A 27 -1.72 -2.99 -9.46
N GLN A 28 -2.18 -1.88 -8.90
CA GLN A 28 -1.45 -1.13 -7.88
C GLN A 28 -1.20 -1.96 -6.60
N ALA A 29 -2.21 -2.71 -6.12
CA ALA A 29 -2.07 -3.56 -4.95
C ALA A 29 -1.04 -4.69 -5.15
N LYS A 30 -0.97 -5.29 -6.34
CA LYS A 30 0.05 -6.28 -6.67
C LYS A 30 1.44 -5.64 -6.80
N ASP A 31 1.56 -4.60 -7.61
CA ASP A 31 2.86 -4.02 -7.94
C ASP A 31 3.52 -3.34 -6.73
N GLN A 32 2.74 -2.52 -6.01
CA GLN A 32 3.24 -1.65 -4.94
C GLN A 32 3.12 -2.24 -3.54
N LEU A 33 2.08 -3.05 -3.28
CA LEU A 33 1.81 -3.65 -1.96
C LEU A 33 2.08 -5.17 -1.91
N LYS A 34 2.50 -5.77 -3.03
CA LYS A 34 2.85 -7.19 -3.15
C LYS A 34 1.70 -8.12 -2.79
N LEU A 35 0.47 -7.74 -3.15
CA LEU A 35 -0.72 -8.55 -2.92
C LEU A 35 -0.59 -10.01 -3.42
N ASP A 36 0.19 -10.27 -4.46
CA ASP A 36 0.48 -11.59 -5.04
C ASP A 36 1.83 -12.19 -4.60
N GLY A 37 2.63 -11.45 -3.82
CA GLY A 37 3.97 -11.85 -3.35
C GLY A 37 3.99 -12.66 -2.05
N TYR A 38 2.84 -12.95 -1.43
CA TYR A 38 2.79 -13.73 -0.19
C TYR A 38 3.06 -15.22 -0.46
N ARG A 39 3.90 -15.85 0.37
CA ARG A 39 4.25 -17.29 0.25
C ARG A 39 3.55 -18.17 1.29
N VAL A 40 2.54 -17.65 1.98
CA VAL A 40 1.84 -18.36 3.05
C VAL A 40 0.71 -19.21 2.48
N ARG A 41 0.64 -20.49 2.89
CA ARG A 41 -0.39 -21.45 2.42
C ARG A 41 -1.63 -21.53 3.31
N GLN A 42 -1.54 -21.03 4.56
CA GLN A 42 -2.68 -21.05 5.47
C GLN A 42 -3.72 -20.00 5.09
N VAL A 43 -4.96 -20.42 4.84
CA VAL A 43 -6.08 -19.54 4.46
C VAL A 43 -6.28 -18.39 5.44
N ARG A 44 -6.12 -18.63 6.76
CA ARG A 44 -6.26 -17.59 7.77
C ARG A 44 -5.20 -16.49 7.63
N ALA A 45 -3.97 -16.86 7.32
CA ALA A 45 -2.89 -15.91 7.13
C ALA A 45 -3.05 -15.12 5.83
N VAL A 46 -3.51 -15.78 4.74
CA VAL A 46 -3.85 -15.12 3.47
C VAL A 46 -4.93 -14.06 3.68
N LYS A 47 -6.02 -14.41 4.38
CA LYS A 47 -7.10 -13.45 4.69
C LYS A 47 -6.60 -12.24 5.47
N ARG A 48 -5.78 -12.46 6.51
CA ARG A 48 -5.18 -11.36 7.29
C ARG A 48 -4.28 -10.48 6.43
N TYR A 49 -3.47 -11.09 5.58
CA TYR A 49 -2.59 -10.36 4.67
C TYR A 49 -3.40 -9.48 3.70
N TRP A 50 -4.46 -10.01 3.11
CA TRP A 50 -5.34 -9.23 2.23
C TRP A 50 -5.97 -8.04 2.96
N ILE A 51 -6.44 -8.21 4.19
CA ILE A 51 -6.97 -7.11 5.00
C ILE A 51 -5.91 -6.03 5.23
N LEU A 52 -4.67 -6.42 5.55
CA LEU A 52 -3.58 -5.46 5.74
C LEU A 52 -3.25 -4.69 4.46
N VAL A 53 -3.24 -5.36 3.31
CA VAL A 53 -3.03 -4.71 2.00
C VAL A 53 -4.17 -3.71 1.73
N GLN A 54 -5.42 -4.08 1.99
CA GLN A 54 -6.56 -3.17 1.84
C GLN A 54 -6.48 -1.95 2.75
N LEU A 55 -6.12 -2.15 4.02
CA LEU A 55 -5.95 -1.06 4.96
C LEU A 55 -4.80 -0.13 4.54
N ALA A 56 -3.67 -0.68 4.11
CA ALA A 56 -2.54 0.11 3.60
C ALA A 56 -2.94 0.93 2.38
N TYR A 57 -3.70 0.35 1.46
CA TYR A 57 -4.18 1.04 0.26
C TYR A 57 -5.09 2.23 0.60
N VAL A 58 -6.09 2.01 1.45
CA VAL A 58 -7.01 3.07 1.91
C VAL A 58 -6.27 4.15 2.69
N TYR A 59 -5.32 3.76 3.54
CA TYR A 59 -4.51 4.72 4.29
C TYR A 59 -3.65 5.59 3.38
N SER A 60 -3.04 5.01 2.34
CA SER A 60 -2.31 5.78 1.33
C SER A 60 -3.20 6.79 0.59
N LEU A 61 -4.40 6.39 0.18
CA LEU A 61 -5.37 7.31 -0.44
C LEU A 61 -5.76 8.47 0.47
N PHE A 62 -5.99 8.17 1.75
CA PHE A 62 -6.36 9.20 2.73
C PHE A 62 -5.25 10.23 2.95
N GLU A 63 -3.99 9.80 2.88
CA GLU A 63 -2.85 10.67 3.16
C GLU A 63 -2.60 11.73 2.07
N SER A 64 -2.80 11.42 0.79
CA SER A 64 -2.54 12.36 -0.30
C SER A 64 -3.76 13.19 -0.73
N ASN A 65 -4.99 12.79 -0.39
CA ASN A 65 -6.25 13.32 -0.97
C ASN A 65 -6.30 13.33 -2.51
N SER A 66 -5.32 12.73 -3.17
CA SER A 66 -5.18 12.62 -4.63
C SER A 66 -5.17 11.15 -5.01
N ASP A 67 -4.04 10.66 -5.51
CA ASP A 67 -3.85 9.30 -5.98
C ASP A 67 -3.12 8.44 -4.95
N PHE A 68 -3.41 7.14 -5.01
CA PHE A 68 -2.75 6.12 -4.18
C PHE A 68 -1.22 6.18 -4.27
N SER A 69 -0.67 6.41 -5.47
CA SER A 69 0.78 6.44 -5.68
C SER A 69 1.45 7.57 -4.90
N ASP A 70 0.87 8.77 -4.96
CA ASP A 70 1.39 9.95 -4.26
C ASP A 70 1.37 9.74 -2.74
N GLY A 71 0.26 9.20 -2.23
CA GLY A 71 0.10 8.93 -0.81
C GLY A 71 1.07 7.87 -0.31
N LEU A 72 1.25 6.80 -1.09
CA LEU A 72 2.23 5.77 -0.77
C LEU A 72 3.66 6.30 -0.76
N ASP A 73 4.02 7.13 -1.75
CA ASP A 73 5.35 7.73 -1.84
C ASP A 73 5.59 8.74 -0.72
N LEU A 74 4.57 9.51 -0.31
CA LEU A 74 4.63 10.38 0.87
C LEU A 74 4.90 9.55 2.14
N LEU A 75 4.18 8.46 2.34
CA LEU A 75 4.36 7.59 3.50
C LEU A 75 5.75 6.95 3.53
N ARG A 76 6.27 6.52 2.37
CA ARG A 76 7.64 5.99 2.24
C ARG A 76 8.68 7.05 2.57
N LYS A 77 8.53 8.29 2.07
CA LYS A 77 9.41 9.42 2.39
C LYS A 77 9.36 9.76 3.89
N ARG A 78 8.16 9.85 4.48
CA ARG A 78 7.99 10.12 5.92
C ARG A 78 8.68 9.05 6.78
N LYS A 79 8.52 7.77 6.43
CA LYS A 79 9.21 6.67 7.11
C LYS A 79 10.74 6.81 6.99
N GLY A 80 11.24 7.17 5.81
CA GLY A 80 12.67 7.43 5.59
C GLY A 80 13.19 8.59 6.46
N HIS A 81 12.48 9.71 6.48
CA HIS A 81 12.82 10.87 7.33
C HIS A 81 12.83 10.50 8.81
N SER A 82 11.78 9.82 9.30
CA SER A 82 11.69 9.37 10.68
C SER A 82 12.84 8.44 11.08
N LEU A 83 13.30 7.59 10.16
CA LEU A 83 14.46 6.73 10.39
C LEU A 83 15.77 7.54 10.52
N VAL A 84 15.96 8.54 9.66
CA VAL A 84 17.13 9.43 9.72
C VAL A 84 17.13 10.25 11.02
N GLU A 85 15.97 10.80 11.40
CA GLU A 85 15.79 11.51 12.68
C GLU A 85 16.09 10.61 13.87
N PHE A 86 15.61 9.37 13.84
CA PHE A 86 15.89 8.37 14.87
C PHE A 86 17.40 8.10 15.00
N ILE A 87 18.11 7.86 13.89
CA ILE A 87 19.56 7.63 13.89
C ILE A 87 20.30 8.86 14.43
N TYR A 88 19.91 10.06 14.00
CA TYR A 88 20.51 11.30 14.47
C TYR A 88 20.33 11.49 15.98
N CYS A 89 19.13 11.28 16.50
CA CYS A 89 18.83 11.35 17.93
C CYS A 89 19.64 10.32 18.74
N ALA A 90 19.76 9.08 18.24
CA ALA A 90 20.55 8.05 18.88
C ALA A 90 22.05 8.41 18.92
N ALA A 91 22.58 8.97 17.83
CA ALA A 91 23.96 9.46 17.77
C ALA A 91 24.22 10.60 18.76
N LYS A 92 23.30 11.57 18.87
CA LYS A 92 23.40 12.68 19.83
C LYS A 92 23.42 12.19 21.29
N GLN A 93 22.79 11.06 21.58
CA GLN A 93 22.76 10.44 22.91
C GLN A 93 23.98 9.53 23.18
N ASN A 94 24.97 9.50 22.27
CA ASN A 94 26.15 8.61 22.34
C ASN A 94 25.78 7.12 22.46
N ILE A 95 24.66 6.69 21.86
CA ILE A 95 24.29 5.27 21.81
C ILE A 95 25.25 4.56 20.85
N PRO A 96 25.88 3.43 21.25
CA PRO A 96 26.74 2.67 20.36
C PRO A 96 26.00 2.21 19.10
N ILE A 97 26.68 2.29 17.95
CA ILE A 97 26.09 1.92 16.65
C ILE A 97 25.60 0.47 16.62
N ASP A 98 26.24 -0.43 17.38
CA ASP A 98 25.84 -1.83 17.46
C ASP A 98 24.47 -2.02 18.11
N THR A 99 24.15 -1.20 19.12
CA THR A 99 22.83 -1.16 19.75
C THR A 99 21.78 -0.67 18.77
N VAL A 100 22.08 0.37 17.99
CA VAL A 100 21.18 0.90 16.95
C VAL A 100 20.95 -0.13 15.84
N LYS A 101 22.01 -0.79 15.36
CA LYS A 101 21.89 -1.86 14.35
C LYS A 101 21.05 -3.04 14.85
N LYS A 102 21.22 -3.43 16.12
CA LYS A 102 20.41 -4.47 16.77
C LYS A 102 18.94 -4.07 16.84
N GLN A 103 18.63 -2.81 17.19
CA GLN A 103 17.26 -2.29 17.20
C GLN A 103 16.63 -2.24 15.80
N LEU A 104 17.42 -1.90 14.79
CA LEU A 104 16.96 -1.86 13.40
C LEU A 104 16.91 -3.24 12.72
N HIS A 105 17.38 -4.30 13.38
CA HIS A 105 17.49 -5.65 12.83
C HIS A 105 18.35 -5.70 11.54
N VAL A 106 19.44 -4.94 11.50
CA VAL A 106 20.39 -4.84 10.37
C VAL A 106 21.75 -5.50 10.68
N ALA A 107 21.94 -5.97 11.92
CA ALA A 107 23.14 -6.71 12.37
C ALA A 107 22.84 -8.20 12.59
#